data_AF-A0A7W7H6M5-F1
#
_entry.id   AF-A0A7W7H6M5-F1
#
_cell.length_a   1.000
_cell.length_b   1.000
_cell.length_c   1.000
_cell.angle_alpha   90.00
_cell.angle_beta   90.00
_cell.angle_gamma   90.00
#
_symmetry.space_group_name_H-M   'P 1'
#
loop_
_entity.id
_entity.type
_entity.pdbx_description
1 polymer ?
#
loop_
_entity_poly.entity_id
_entity_poly.type
_entity_poly.pdbx_seq_one_letter_code
_entity_poly.pdbx_strand_id
1 'polypeptide(L)'
;MTDLTTAGLIAALVGLFLVSELAAATLPLLIVIAVVPPHERPALAAVLAATDSRRRLHVWPALRTAVADRRRLRAGRYAAAGRPGPP
;
A
#
# COMPACT_ATOMS: atom_id res chain seq x y z
N MET A 1 -42.38 -8.75 4.45
CA MET A 1 -41.94 -7.44 4.99
C MET A 1 -40.55 -7.55 5.62
N THR A 2 -40.28 -8.62 6.38
CA THR A 2 -38.97 -8.93 6.99
C THR A 2 -37.83 -9.06 5.98
N ASP A 3 -38.06 -9.64 4.81
CA ASP A 3 -36.98 -9.87 3.82
C ASP A 3 -36.47 -8.57 3.20
N LEU A 4 -37.38 -7.63 2.91
CA LEU A 4 -37.03 -6.32 2.38
C LEU A 4 -36.25 -5.49 3.42
N THR A 5 -36.65 -5.54 4.70
CA THR A 5 -35.94 -4.85 5.78
C THR A 5 -34.55 -5.44 6.02
N THR A 6 -34.42 -6.77 5.97
CA THR A 6 -33.13 -7.45 6.12
C THR A 6 -32.19 -7.12 4.95
N ALA A 7 -32.68 -7.17 3.72
CA ALA A 7 -31.91 -6.79 2.55
C ALA A 7 -31.46 -5.32 2.61
N GLY A 8 -32.35 -4.41 3.04
CA GLY A 8 -32.02 -3.00 3.25
C GLY A 8 -30.94 -2.79 4.31
N LEU A 9 -31.01 -3.51 5.43
CA LEU A 9 -29.99 -3.44 6.49
C LEU A 9 -28.62 -3.92 5.99
N ILE A 10 -28.58 -5.05 5.30
CA ILE A 10 -27.33 -5.59 4.74
C ILE A 10 -26.73 -4.59 3.74
N ALA A 11 -27.53 -4.05 2.83
CA ALA A 11 -27.07 -3.05 1.86
C ALA A 11 -26.50 -1.80 2.54
N ALA A 12 -27.16 -1.32 3.60
CA ALA A 12 -26.70 -0.17 4.37
C ALA A 12 -25.36 -0.44 5.08
N LEU A 13 -25.20 -1.62 5.68
CA LEU A 13 -23.95 -2.02 6.34
C LEU A 13 -22.80 -2.17 5.33
N VAL A 14 -23.06 -2.80 4.18
CA VAL A 14 -22.07 -2.92 3.11
C VAL A 14 -21.67 -1.54 2.59
N GLY A 15 -22.65 -0.66 2.35
CA GLY A 15 -22.39 0.72 1.92
C GLY A 15 -21.56 1.51 2.94
N LEU A 16 -21.92 1.41 4.23
CA LEU A 16 -21.17 2.03 5.32
C LEU A 16 -19.72 1.53 5.37
N PHE A 17 -19.54 0.21 5.29
CA PHE A 17 -18.22 -0.39 5.30
C PHE A 17 -17.38 0.10 4.12
N LEU A 18 -17.96 0.07 2.91
CA LEU A 18 -17.30 0.56 1.70
C LEU A 18 -16.87 2.03 1.80
N VAL A 19 -17.76 2.90 2.30
CA VAL A 19 -17.45 4.32 2.50
C VAL A 19 -16.36 4.50 3.54
N SER A 20 -16.41 3.74 4.65
CA SER A 20 -15.39 3.80 5.69
C SER A 20 -14.01 3.34 5.20
N GLU A 21 -13.95 2.28 4.41
CA GLU A 21 -12.71 1.79 3.78
C GLU A 21 -12.16 2.82 2.79
N LEU A 22 -13.02 3.42 1.97
CA LEU A 22 -12.63 4.46 1.03
C LEU A 22 -12.09 5.69 1.79
N ALA A 23 -12.74 6.09 2.87
CA ALA A 23 -12.28 7.19 3.72
C ALA A 23 -10.93 6.84 4.38
N ALA A 24 -10.78 5.64 4.94
CA ALA A 24 -9.55 5.19 5.56
C ALA A 24 -8.38 5.15 4.57
N ALA A 25 -8.63 4.78 3.31
CA ALA A 25 -7.62 4.77 2.25
C ALA A 25 -7.26 6.17 1.74
N THR A 26 -8.23 7.09 1.65
CA THR A 26 -8.04 8.41 1.03
C THR A 26 -7.65 9.51 2.01
N LEU A 27 -8.09 9.45 3.27
CA LEU A 27 -7.79 10.47 4.28
C LEU A 27 -6.28 10.67 4.51
N PRO A 28 -5.44 9.63 4.64
CA PRO A 28 -4.00 9.83 4.80
C PRO A 28 -3.38 10.57 3.60
N LEU A 29 -3.83 10.26 2.39
CA LEU A 29 -3.36 10.92 1.18
C LEU A 29 -3.78 12.40 1.15
N LEU A 30 -5.03 12.69 1.50
CA LEU A 30 -5.55 14.06 1.59
C LEU A 30 -4.82 14.88 2.64
N ILE A 31 -4.54 14.30 3.81
CA ILE A 31 -3.76 14.95 4.88
C ILE A 31 -2.36 15.30 4.37
N VAL A 32 -1.68 14.36 3.70
CA VAL A 32 -0.35 14.61 3.13
C VAL A 32 -0.40 15.73 2.08
N ILE A 33 -1.36 15.71 1.17
CA ILE A 33 -1.47 16.73 0.12
C ILE A 33 -1.76 18.12 0.71
N ALA A 34 -2.65 18.19 1.70
CA ALA A 34 -3.11 19.45 2.30
C ALA A 34 -2.08 20.07 3.24
N VAL A 35 -1.37 19.26 4.02
CA VAL A 35 -0.52 19.74 5.12
C VAL A 35 0.95 19.79 4.74
N VAL A 36 1.40 18.98 3.78
CA VAL A 36 2.84 18.84 3.47
C VAL A 36 3.21 19.69 2.25
N PRO A 37 4.12 20.67 2.42
CA PRO A 37 4.65 21.47 1.33
C PRO A 37 5.24 20.58 0.21
N PRO A 38 5.11 20.97 -1.08
CA PRO A 38 5.52 20.12 -2.20
C PRO A 38 6.97 19.64 -2.16
N HIS A 39 7.88 20.47 -1.64
CA HIS A 39 9.31 20.18 -1.55
C HIS A 39 9.67 19.18 -0.44
N GLU A 40 8.80 18.97 0.56
CA GLU A 40 9.01 18.04 1.67
C GLU A 40 8.40 16.64 1.41
N ARG A 41 7.47 16.54 0.44
CA ARG A 41 6.79 15.28 0.07
C ARG A 41 7.75 14.12 -0.26
N PRO A 42 8.88 14.32 -0.97
CA PRO A 42 9.81 13.22 -1.25
C PRO A 42 10.44 12.64 0.02
N ALA A 43 10.80 13.48 0.99
CA ALA A 43 11.37 13.03 2.26
C ALA A 43 10.34 12.26 3.09
N LEU A 44 9.09 12.74 3.14
CA LEU A 44 8.00 12.04 3.81
C LEU A 44 7.69 10.69 3.14
N ALA A 45 7.70 10.63 1.81
CA ALA A 45 7.50 9.38 1.06
C ALA A 45 8.60 8.35 1.38
N ALA A 46 9.86 8.79 1.53
CA ALA A 46 10.96 7.92 1.94
C ALA A 46 10.76 7.36 3.36
N VAL A 47 10.31 8.19 4.30
CA VAL A 47 10.01 7.75 5.68
C VAL A 47 8.85 6.76 5.68
N LEU A 48 7.74 7.08 5.01
CA LEU A 48 6.57 6.19 4.90
C LEU A 48 6.92 4.86 4.24
N ALA A 49 7.75 4.86 3.19
CA ALA A 49 8.23 3.63 2.56
C ALA A 49 9.07 2.78 3.53
N ALA A 50 9.91 3.42 4.36
CA ALA A 50 10.69 2.73 5.38
C ALA A 50 9.80 2.13 6.49
N THR A 51 8.76 2.83 6.95
CA THR A 51 7.81 2.31 7.97
C THR A 51 6.86 1.26 7.41
N ASP A 52 6.34 1.45 6.19
CA ASP A 52 5.42 0.51 5.54
C ASP A 52 6.11 -0.83 5.24
N SER A 53 7.40 -0.78 4.88
CA SER A 53 8.20 -1.98 4.70
C SER A 53 8.16 -2.86 5.97
N ARG A 54 8.35 -2.30 7.16
CA ARG A 54 8.40 -3.07 8.42
C ARG A 54 7.04 -3.69 8.81
N ARG A 55 5.92 -3.04 8.48
CA ARG A 55 4.56 -3.53 8.77
C ARG A 55 4.06 -4.53 7.73
N ARG A 56 4.20 -4.25 6.44
CA ARG A 56 3.80 -5.19 5.36
C ARG A 56 4.71 -6.41 5.27
N LEU A 57 6.00 -6.29 5.62
CA LEU A 57 6.93 -7.43 5.63
C LEU A 57 6.66 -8.45 6.74
N HIS A 58 6.00 -8.08 7.85
CA HIS A 58 5.67 -9.03 8.92
C HIS A 58 4.53 -9.99 8.56
N VAL A 59 3.61 -9.55 7.70
CA VAL A 59 2.43 -10.35 7.29
C VAL A 59 2.77 -11.34 6.15
N TRP A 60 3.97 -11.23 5.56
CA TRP A 60 4.28 -11.88 4.28
C TRP A 60 5.65 -12.57 4.21
N PRO A 61 5.94 -13.57 5.07
CA PRO A 61 7.14 -14.40 4.92
C PRO A 61 7.29 -15.00 3.50
N ALA A 62 6.18 -15.41 2.89
CA ALA A 62 6.18 -15.96 1.52
C ALA A 62 6.38 -14.89 0.43
N LEU A 63 5.92 -13.66 0.65
CA LEU A 63 6.16 -12.59 -0.32
C LEU A 63 7.58 -12.03 -0.19
N ARG A 64 8.17 -12.10 1.02
CA ARG A 64 9.59 -11.80 1.24
C ARG A 64 10.50 -12.68 0.41
N THR A 65 10.26 -13.99 0.43
CA THR A 65 11.06 -14.95 -0.33
C THR A 65 10.89 -14.69 -1.83
N ALA A 66 9.66 -14.49 -2.30
CA ALA A 66 9.38 -14.16 -3.70
C ALA A 66 10.04 -12.85 -4.17
N VAL A 67 10.02 -11.80 -3.35
CA VAL A 67 10.64 -10.50 -3.67
C VAL A 67 12.17 -10.57 -3.59
N ALA A 68 12.73 -11.28 -2.61
CA ALA A 68 14.16 -11.49 -2.48
C ALA A 68 14.72 -12.24 -3.70
N ASP A 69 14.02 -13.30 -4.13
CA ASP A 69 14.39 -14.07 -5.32
C ASP A 69 14.31 -13.21 -6.58
N ARG A 70 13.24 -12.43 -6.74
CA ARG A 70 13.08 -11.50 -7.88
C ARG A 70 14.14 -10.39 -7.90
N ARG A 71 14.60 -9.91 -6.74
CA ARG A 71 15.72 -8.95 -6.65
C ARG A 71 17.04 -9.58 -7.06
N ARG A 72 17.32 -10.82 -6.61
CA ARG A 72 18.53 -11.57 -7.01
C ARG A 72 18.55 -11.82 -8.52
N LEU A 73 17.41 -12.24 -9.09
CA LEU A 73 17.27 -12.45 -10.53
C LEU A 73 17.48 -11.15 -11.33
N ARG A 74 17.00 -10.01 -10.83
CA ARG A 74 17.28 -8.71 -11.45
C ARG A 74 18.75 -8.33 -11.35
N ALA A 75 19.35 -8.44 -10.17
CA ALA A 75 20.77 -8.15 -9.96
C ALA A 75 21.68 -9.00 -10.86
N GLY A 76 21.38 -10.29 -11.02
CA GLY A 76 22.08 -11.17 -11.95
C GLY A 76 21.93 -10.73 -13.41
N ARG A 77 20.75 -10.25 -13.82
CA ARG A 77 20.56 -9.69 -15.16
C ARG A 77 21.29 -8.37 -15.38
N TYR A 78 21.36 -7.49 -14.38
CA TYR A 78 22.15 -6.26 -14.48
C TYR A 78 23.65 -6.56 -14.58
N ALA A 79 24.14 -7.50 -13.76
CA ALA A 79 25.51 -7.98 -13.82
C ALA A 79 25.84 -8.62 -15.19
N ALA A 80 24.96 -9.48 -15.70
CA ALA A 80 25.11 -10.10 -17.03
C ALA A 80 25.02 -9.08 -18.17
N ALA A 81 24.30 -7.98 -17.97
CA ALA A 81 24.18 -6.88 -18.94
C ALA A 81 25.30 -5.82 -18.81
N GLY A 82 26.26 -6.00 -17.88
CA GLY A 82 27.32 -5.03 -17.63
C GLY A 82 26.84 -3.66 -17.15
N ARG A 83 25.60 -3.56 -16.64
CA ARG A 83 25.01 -2.30 -16.19
C ARG A 83 25.13 -2.20 -14.67
N PRO A 84 25.47 -1.02 -14.11
CA PRO A 84 25.36 -0.82 -12.67
C PRO A 84 23.91 -1.10 -12.26
N GLY A 85 23.74 -1.94 -11.25
CA GLY A 85 22.42 -2.29 -10.73
C GLY A 85 21.68 -1.05 -10.22
N PRO A 86 20.33 -1.10 -10.13
CA PRO A 86 19.56 -0.01 -9.54
C PRO A 86 19.99 0.22 -8.08
N PRO A 87 19.96 1.48 -7.58
CA PRO A 87 20.32 1.82 -6.21
C PRO A 87 19.44 1.10 -5.18
#